data_AF-A0A3E0KN91-F1
#
_entry.id   AF-A0A3E0KN91-F1
#
_cell.length_a   1.000
_cell.length_b   1.000
_cell.length_c   1.000
_cell.angle_alpha   90.00
_cell.angle_beta   90.00
_cell.angle_gamma   90.00
#
_symmetry.space_group_name_H-M   'P 1'
#
loop_
_entity.id
_entity.type
_entity.pdbx_description
1 polymer ?
#
loop_
_entity_poly.entity_id
_entity_poly.type
_entity_poly.pdbx_seq_one_letter_code
_entity_poly.pdbx_strand_id
1 'polypeptide(L)'
;PGLDARAAGGDGGAARVSIHSGLPLGGVVRLDAGTRWDEIRIDGAAVQVRLDLRGVTVGDLQVNAASGRLVGFVGQVTDGARITVRGASVVTELEFPEDVGVEVSVSGRNGRVDLPGFRLVGDRWRSPNWDQAQSRVLVDHRAGVYRLSVRIGR
;
A
#
# COMPACT_ATOMS: atom_id res chain seq x y z
N PRO A 1 -14.95 -19.62 10.41
CA PRO A 1 -14.99 -18.27 11.01
C PRO A 1 -13.93 -17.37 10.37
N GLY A 2 -14.36 -16.56 9.40
CA GLY A 2 -13.56 -15.53 8.77
C GLY A 2 -14.43 -14.28 8.66
N LEU A 3 -13.82 -13.11 8.81
CA LEU A 3 -14.51 -11.84 8.59
C LEU A 3 -14.69 -11.71 7.06
N ASP A 4 -15.89 -11.95 6.54
CA ASP A 4 -16.30 -11.61 5.17
C ASP A 4 -17.03 -10.28 5.27
N ALA A 5 -16.30 -9.20 5.05
CA ALA A 5 -16.86 -7.85 4.99
C ALA A 5 -16.86 -7.38 3.54
N ARG A 6 -18.05 -6.99 3.07
CA ARG A 6 -18.22 -6.22 1.83
C ARG A 6 -18.33 -4.76 2.22
N ALA A 7 -17.39 -3.96 1.75
CA ALA A 7 -17.47 -2.51 1.86
C ALA A 7 -17.97 -1.98 0.51
N ALA A 8 -19.07 -1.22 0.53
CA ALA A 8 -19.60 -0.56 -0.65
C ALA A 8 -19.34 0.96 -0.58
N GLY A 9 -18.83 1.54 -1.66
CA GLY A 9 -18.65 2.99 -1.77
C GLY A 9 -19.96 3.67 -2.15
N GLY A 10 -20.31 4.77 -1.47
CA GLY A 10 -21.52 5.54 -1.76
C GLY A 10 -21.28 6.57 -2.87
N ASP A 11 -22.30 6.81 -3.69
CA ASP A 11 -22.31 7.85 -4.73
C ASP A 11 -22.01 9.22 -4.12
N GLY A 12 -20.81 9.75 -4.38
CA GLY A 12 -20.38 11.09 -3.99
C GLY A 12 -19.86 11.25 -2.56
N GLY A 13 -19.73 10.17 -1.78
CA GLY A 13 -19.20 10.18 -0.41
C GLY A 13 -17.89 9.40 -0.31
N ALA A 14 -16.94 9.88 0.48
CA ALA A 14 -15.63 9.26 0.61
C ALA A 14 -15.71 7.79 1.04
N ALA A 15 -15.34 6.85 0.15
CA ALA A 15 -15.38 5.43 0.46
C ALA A 15 -14.17 5.04 1.30
N ARG A 16 -14.40 4.50 2.50
CA ARG A 16 -13.36 4.12 3.45
C ARG A 16 -13.56 2.71 3.96
N VAL A 17 -12.47 1.99 4.15
CA VAL A 17 -12.47 0.70 4.83
C VAL A 17 -11.39 0.68 5.91
N SER A 18 -11.75 0.27 7.11
CA SER A 18 -10.84 0.15 8.25
C SER A 18 -10.92 -1.26 8.82
N ILE A 19 -9.78 -1.94 8.91
CA ILE A 19 -9.65 -3.29 9.44
C ILE A 19 -8.84 -3.21 10.73
N HIS A 20 -9.47 -3.53 11.86
CA HIS A 20 -8.82 -3.61 13.17
C HIS A 20 -8.73 -5.08 13.61
N SER A 21 -7.52 -5.62 13.73
CA SER A 21 -7.31 -7.01 14.19
C SER A 21 -6.74 -7.04 15.61
N GLY A 22 -7.55 -7.54 16.56
CA GLY A 22 -7.14 -7.80 17.95
C GLY A 22 -6.84 -9.28 18.25
N LEU A 23 -7.18 -10.19 17.33
CA LEU A 23 -7.05 -11.65 17.47
C LEU A 23 -6.66 -12.28 16.11
N PRO A 24 -6.02 -13.46 16.07
CA PRO A 24 -5.37 -14.04 14.88
C PRO A 24 -6.36 -14.66 13.88
N LEU A 25 -7.53 -14.07 13.71
CA LEU A 25 -8.52 -14.55 12.75
C LEU A 25 -8.27 -13.88 11.39
N GLY A 26 -7.99 -14.71 10.39
CA GLY A 26 -7.92 -14.27 9.00
C GLY A 26 -9.32 -13.89 8.47
N GLY A 27 -9.36 -13.00 7.50
CA GLY A 27 -10.58 -12.56 6.83
C GLY A 27 -10.30 -12.15 5.39
N VAL A 28 -11.36 -12.02 4.61
CA VAL A 28 -11.30 -11.50 3.25
C VAL A 28 -12.24 -10.30 3.21
N VAL A 29 -11.69 -9.15 2.84
CA VAL A 29 -12.48 -7.95 2.57
C VAL A 29 -12.56 -7.80 1.07
N ARG A 30 -13.78 -7.74 0.54
CA ARG A 30 -14.03 -7.48 -0.88
C ARG A 30 -14.41 -6.02 -1.04
N LEU A 31 -13.66 -5.33 -1.89
CA LEU A 31 -13.92 -3.95 -2.26
C LEU A 31 -14.62 -3.93 -3.62
N ASP A 32 -15.56 -3.01 -3.77
CA ASP A 32 -16.23 -2.79 -5.06
C ASP A 32 -15.25 -2.25 -6.09
N ALA A 33 -15.20 -2.93 -7.24
CA ALA A 33 -14.38 -2.52 -8.38
C ALA A 33 -14.98 -1.29 -9.07
N GLY A 34 -14.14 -0.43 -9.64
CA GLY A 34 -14.55 0.84 -10.24
C GLY A 34 -14.89 1.94 -9.22
N THR A 35 -15.02 1.60 -7.93
CA THR A 35 -15.13 2.56 -6.84
C THR A 35 -13.76 3.16 -6.52
N ARG A 36 -13.73 4.48 -6.36
CA ARG A 36 -12.60 5.18 -5.74
C ARG A 36 -12.70 5.05 -4.22
N TRP A 37 -11.67 4.45 -3.62
CA TRP A 37 -11.53 4.32 -2.17
C TRP A 37 -10.58 5.39 -1.67
N ASP A 38 -11.11 6.39 -0.96
CA ASP A 38 -10.29 7.48 -0.45
C ASP A 38 -9.36 7.01 0.67
N GLU A 39 -9.76 6.01 1.46
CA GLU A 39 -8.89 5.46 2.51
C GLU A 39 -9.10 3.94 2.71
N ILE A 40 -8.00 3.20 2.70
CA ILE A 40 -7.90 1.81 3.14
C ILE A 40 -6.95 1.79 4.35
N ARG A 41 -7.47 1.55 5.56
CA ARG A 41 -6.67 1.48 6.78
C ARG A 41 -6.67 0.06 7.35
N ILE A 42 -5.49 -0.41 7.73
CA ILE A 42 -5.27 -1.72 8.37
C ILE A 42 -4.42 -1.50 9.61
N ASP A 43 -4.99 -1.83 10.77
CA ASP A 43 -4.32 -1.73 12.06
C ASP A 43 -4.31 -3.09 12.78
N GLY A 44 -3.19 -3.45 13.37
CA GLY A 44 -3.10 -4.66 14.19
C GLY A 44 -1.72 -4.87 14.79
N ALA A 45 -1.61 -5.62 15.88
CA ALA A 45 -0.30 -5.90 16.48
C ALA A 45 0.57 -6.77 15.56
N ALA A 46 -0.02 -7.82 14.98
CA ALA A 46 0.63 -8.72 14.04
C ALA A 46 -0.29 -8.96 12.84
N VAL A 47 0.14 -8.53 11.63
CA VAL A 47 -0.69 -8.62 10.43
C VAL A 47 -0.01 -9.36 9.28
N GLN A 48 -0.78 -10.17 8.56
CA GLN A 48 -0.39 -10.68 7.25
C GLN A 48 -1.45 -10.25 6.23
N VAL A 49 -1.07 -9.33 5.35
CA VAL A 49 -1.97 -8.73 4.37
C VAL A 49 -1.52 -9.16 2.98
N ARG A 50 -2.45 -9.80 2.26
CA ARG A 50 -2.36 -10.00 0.82
C ARG A 50 -3.37 -9.08 0.15
N LEU A 51 -2.90 -8.24 -0.76
CA LEU A 51 -3.75 -7.28 -1.47
C LEU A 51 -3.76 -7.57 -2.98
N ASP A 52 -4.95 -7.57 -3.56
CA ASP A 52 -5.16 -7.50 -5.00
C ASP A 52 -6.16 -6.40 -5.26
N LEU A 53 -5.65 -5.22 -5.57
CA LEU A 53 -6.45 -4.01 -5.78
C LEU A 53 -6.57 -3.69 -7.27
N ARG A 54 -6.39 -4.68 -8.16
CA ARG A 54 -6.65 -4.49 -9.59
C ARG A 54 -8.11 -4.08 -9.81
N GLY A 55 -8.31 -3.04 -10.61
CA GLY A 55 -9.64 -2.46 -10.86
C GLY A 55 -10.18 -1.59 -9.72
N VAL A 56 -9.39 -1.35 -8.67
CA VAL A 56 -9.70 -0.42 -7.57
C VAL A 56 -8.83 0.83 -7.72
N THR A 57 -9.42 2.01 -7.51
CA THR A 57 -8.67 3.27 -7.44
C THR A 57 -8.46 3.65 -5.97
N VAL A 58 -7.20 3.75 -5.54
CA VAL A 58 -6.80 3.96 -4.16
C VAL A 58 -6.35 5.42 -3.93
N GLY A 59 -6.93 6.07 -2.93
CA GLY A 59 -6.47 7.36 -2.40
C GLY A 59 -5.33 7.14 -1.42
N ASP A 60 -5.67 6.82 -0.18
CA ASP A 60 -4.70 6.51 0.86
C ASP A 60 -4.76 5.03 1.28
N LEU A 61 -3.59 4.38 1.40
CA LEU A 61 -3.45 3.07 2.01
C LEU A 61 -2.55 3.19 3.24
N GLN A 62 -3.08 2.83 4.40
CA GLN A 62 -2.34 2.90 5.66
C GLN A 62 -2.30 1.52 6.32
N VAL A 63 -1.09 1.05 6.59
CA VAL A 63 -0.87 -0.20 7.32
C VAL A 63 -0.03 0.11 8.55
N ASN A 64 -0.63 0.05 9.74
CA ASN A 64 0.06 0.20 11.00
C ASN A 64 0.10 -1.14 11.73
N ALA A 65 1.29 -1.73 11.84
CA ALA A 65 1.46 -2.97 12.57
C ALA A 65 2.78 -3.07 13.31
N ALA A 66 2.77 -3.58 14.54
CA ALA A 66 4.02 -3.79 15.27
C ALA A 66 4.92 -4.78 14.52
N SER A 67 4.34 -5.88 14.03
CA SER A 67 5.00 -6.77 13.07
C SER A 67 4.07 -7.17 11.93
N GLY A 68 4.59 -7.35 10.73
CA GLY A 68 3.75 -7.90 9.67
C GLY A 68 4.39 -8.09 8.31
N ARG A 69 3.57 -8.61 7.40
CA ARG A 69 3.90 -8.77 5.99
C ARG A 69 2.78 -8.20 5.14
N LEU A 70 3.13 -7.31 4.22
CA LEU A 70 2.25 -6.71 3.23
C LEU A 70 2.75 -7.11 1.84
N VAL A 71 1.93 -7.84 1.07
CA VAL A 71 2.29 -8.27 -0.28
C VAL A 71 1.13 -8.07 -1.23
N GLY A 72 1.41 -7.53 -2.42
CA GLY A 72 0.54 -7.68 -3.57
C GLY A 72 0.48 -6.47 -4.49
N PHE A 73 -0.62 -6.37 -5.22
CA PHE A 73 -0.76 -5.44 -6.34
C PHE A 73 -1.63 -4.24 -5.96
N VAL A 74 -1.01 -3.05 -5.94
CA VAL A 74 -1.71 -1.79 -5.78
C VAL A 74 -2.42 -1.48 -7.10
N GLY A 75 -3.69 -1.10 -7.02
CA GLY A 75 -4.47 -0.71 -8.19
C GLY A 75 -4.06 0.63 -8.77
N GLN A 76 -5.01 1.25 -9.48
CA GLN A 76 -4.87 2.64 -9.86
C GLN A 76 -4.83 3.53 -8.61
N VAL A 77 -4.25 4.71 -8.72
CA VAL A 77 -4.16 5.66 -7.61
C VAL A 77 -4.72 7.02 -7.99
N THR A 78 -5.27 7.73 -7.02
CA THR A 78 -5.62 9.15 -7.22
C THR A 78 -4.35 10.00 -7.22
N ASP A 79 -4.37 11.14 -7.90
CA ASP A 79 -3.23 12.07 -7.81
C ASP A 79 -3.02 12.53 -6.37
N GLY A 80 -1.77 12.52 -5.91
CA GLY A 80 -1.41 12.81 -4.51
C GLY A 80 -1.65 11.68 -3.51
N ALA A 81 -2.03 10.49 -3.97
CA ALA A 81 -2.21 9.30 -3.14
C ALA A 81 -0.99 9.00 -2.25
N ARG A 82 -1.25 8.47 -1.04
CA ARG A 82 -0.19 8.05 -0.13
C ARG A 82 -0.38 6.63 0.37
N ILE A 83 0.70 5.87 0.28
CA ILE A 83 0.81 4.54 0.89
C ILE A 83 1.76 4.65 2.07
N THR A 84 1.25 4.45 3.27
CA THR A 84 2.03 4.53 4.51
C THR A 84 2.09 3.16 5.17
N VAL A 85 3.30 2.65 5.40
CA VAL A 85 3.52 1.42 6.16
C VAL A 85 4.34 1.75 7.39
N ARG A 86 3.81 1.43 8.59
CA ARG A 86 4.47 1.69 9.87
C ARG A 86 4.58 0.44 10.70
N GLY A 87 5.74 0.22 11.32
CA GLY A 87 5.90 -0.88 12.27
C GLY A 87 7.24 -0.99 12.96
N ALA A 88 7.38 -1.99 13.83
CA ALA A 88 8.68 -2.34 14.40
C ALA A 88 9.44 -3.29 13.46
N SER A 89 8.77 -4.31 12.92
CA SER A 89 9.36 -5.29 11.99
C SER A 89 8.40 -5.66 10.85
N VAL A 90 8.67 -5.17 9.63
CA VAL A 90 7.75 -5.37 8.49
C VAL A 90 8.46 -5.82 7.22
N VAL A 91 7.78 -6.68 6.45
CA VAL A 91 8.14 -7.03 5.08
C VAL A 91 7.07 -6.49 4.14
N THR A 92 7.49 -5.68 3.17
CA THR A 92 6.60 -5.03 2.22
C THR A 92 7.04 -5.36 0.80
N GLU A 93 6.14 -5.93 0.00
CA GLU A 93 6.36 -6.25 -1.41
C GLU A 93 5.17 -5.71 -2.20
N LEU A 94 5.34 -4.60 -2.91
CA LEU A 94 4.27 -3.94 -3.65
C LEU A 94 4.58 -3.91 -5.14
N GLU A 95 3.57 -4.20 -5.93
CA GLU A 95 3.57 -4.02 -7.39
C GLU A 95 2.56 -2.95 -7.76
N PHE A 96 2.94 -2.05 -8.67
CA PHE A 96 2.10 -0.97 -9.19
C PHE A 96 1.95 -1.13 -10.70
N PRO A 97 0.84 -0.68 -11.31
CA PRO A 97 0.68 -0.68 -12.76
C PRO A 97 1.66 0.30 -13.45
N GLU A 98 1.94 0.07 -14.73
CA GLU A 98 2.95 0.81 -15.51
C GLU A 98 2.67 2.30 -15.70
N ASP A 99 1.41 2.72 -15.52
CA ASP A 99 0.95 4.09 -15.66
C ASP A 99 1.01 4.89 -14.33
N VAL A 100 1.35 4.23 -13.22
CA VAL A 100 1.50 4.84 -11.89
C VAL A 100 2.96 5.14 -11.58
N GLY A 101 3.26 6.41 -11.35
CA GLY A 101 4.56 6.89 -10.92
C GLY A 101 4.70 6.76 -9.41
N VAL A 102 5.72 6.04 -8.95
CA VAL A 102 5.98 5.80 -7.53
C VAL A 102 7.19 6.59 -7.04
N GLU A 103 7.05 7.29 -5.91
CA GLU A 103 8.15 7.85 -5.14
C GLU A 103 8.18 7.19 -3.76
N VAL A 104 9.34 6.68 -3.33
CA VAL A 104 9.50 5.93 -2.09
C VAL A 104 10.42 6.68 -1.13
N SER A 105 9.94 6.91 0.09
CA SER A 105 10.74 7.30 1.24
C SER A 105 10.79 6.14 2.23
N VAL A 106 11.98 5.87 2.75
CA VAL A 106 12.21 4.78 3.71
C VAL A 106 12.90 5.35 4.94
N SER A 107 12.34 5.07 6.12
CA SER A 107 12.96 5.39 7.40
C SER A 107 12.99 4.16 8.30
N GLY A 108 14.14 3.91 8.93
CA GLY A 108 14.33 2.71 9.72
C GLY A 108 15.78 2.52 10.15
N ARG A 109 16.00 1.64 11.13
CA ARG A 109 17.34 1.40 11.67
C ARG A 109 18.13 0.39 10.84
N ASN A 110 17.49 -0.70 10.45
CA ASN A 110 18.12 -1.80 9.72
C ASN A 110 17.16 -2.35 8.66
N GLY A 111 17.57 -2.45 7.41
CA GLY A 111 16.72 -3.10 6.42
C GLY A 111 17.35 -3.25 5.06
N ARG A 112 16.59 -3.89 4.17
CA ARG A 112 16.94 -4.08 2.76
C ARG A 112 15.89 -3.44 1.89
N VAL A 113 16.34 -2.71 0.88
CA VAL A 113 15.51 -2.06 -0.13
C VAL A 113 15.83 -2.68 -1.50
N ASP A 114 14.82 -3.15 -2.21
CA ASP A 114 14.89 -3.67 -3.58
C ASP A 114 13.93 -2.88 -4.48
N LEU A 115 14.47 -1.89 -5.19
CA LEU A 115 13.72 -0.96 -6.04
C LEU A 115 14.30 -0.98 -7.46
N PRO A 116 14.08 -2.05 -8.23
CA PRO A 116 14.71 -2.22 -9.55
C PRO A 116 14.34 -1.08 -10.49
N GLY A 117 15.37 -0.42 -11.05
CA GLY A 117 15.21 0.71 -11.97
C GLY A 117 14.88 2.05 -11.32
N PHE A 118 14.59 2.08 -10.01
CA PHE A 118 14.35 3.36 -9.34
C PHE A 118 15.67 4.14 -9.23
N ARG A 119 15.58 5.45 -9.40
CA ARG A 119 16.69 6.38 -9.20
C ARG A 119 16.51 7.15 -7.89
N LEU A 120 17.60 7.37 -7.16
CA LEU A 120 17.58 8.22 -5.97
C LEU A 120 17.61 9.70 -6.41
N VAL A 121 16.65 10.50 -5.93
CA VAL A 121 16.53 11.94 -6.17
C VAL A 121 16.37 12.62 -4.82
N GLY A 122 17.42 13.28 -4.35
CA GLY A 122 17.50 13.77 -2.96
C GLY A 122 17.51 12.59 -1.98
N ASP A 123 16.52 12.54 -1.10
CA ASP A 123 16.33 11.49 -0.08
C ASP A 123 15.28 10.43 -0.47
N ARG A 124 14.79 10.46 -1.71
CA ARG A 124 13.67 9.61 -2.17
C ARG A 124 13.99 8.87 -3.44
N TRP A 125 13.45 7.67 -3.56
CA TRP A 125 13.58 6.84 -4.75
C TRP A 125 12.41 7.11 -5.69
N ARG A 126 12.67 7.39 -6.96
CA ARG A 126 11.65 7.58 -7.97
C ARG A 126 11.69 6.47 -9.01
N SER A 127 10.52 5.94 -9.32
CA SER A 127 10.30 4.98 -10.39
C SER A 127 10.73 5.53 -11.77
N PRO A 128 11.07 4.66 -12.73
CA PRO A 128 11.48 5.08 -14.07
C PRO A 128 10.43 5.91 -14.82
N ASN A 129 9.15 5.62 -14.60
CA ASN A 129 8.01 6.25 -15.26
C ASN A 129 7.52 7.54 -14.57
N TRP A 130 8.12 7.95 -13.44
CA TRP A 130 7.62 9.06 -12.59
C TRP A 130 7.22 10.34 -13.35
N ASP A 131 8.05 10.76 -14.32
CA ASP A 131 7.85 12.01 -15.05
C ASP A 131 6.70 11.90 -16.08
N GLN A 132 6.43 10.69 -16.59
CA GLN A 132 5.44 10.42 -17.65
C GLN A 132 4.14 9.80 -17.13
N ALA A 133 4.13 9.34 -15.89
CA ALA A 133 3.00 8.66 -15.26
C ALA A 133 1.76 9.55 -15.21
N GLN A 134 0.59 8.94 -15.43
CA GLN A 134 -0.71 9.63 -15.41
C GLN A 134 -1.13 10.00 -13.99
N SER A 135 -0.76 9.16 -13.03
CA SER A 135 -1.01 9.36 -11.60
C SER A 135 0.25 9.06 -10.80
N ARG A 136 0.37 9.66 -9.62
CA ARG A 136 1.57 9.55 -8.77
C ARG A 136 1.20 9.19 -7.35
N VAL A 137 2.03 8.36 -6.74
CA VAL A 137 1.86 7.90 -5.35
C VAL A 137 3.15 8.02 -4.56
N LEU A 138 3.01 8.45 -3.32
CA LEU A 138 4.10 8.47 -2.34
C LEU A 138 4.00 7.24 -1.44
N VAL A 139 5.05 6.43 -1.42
CA VAL A 139 5.21 5.30 -0.50
C VAL A 139 6.11 5.75 0.66
N ASP A 140 5.55 5.87 1.86
CA ASP A 140 6.25 6.22 3.09
C ASP A 140 6.37 4.97 3.97
N HIS A 141 7.56 4.36 3.95
CA HIS A 141 7.84 3.12 4.66
C HIS A 141 8.67 3.39 5.92
N ARG A 142 8.05 3.27 7.10
CA ARG A 142 8.69 3.56 8.39
C ARG A 142 8.73 2.33 9.28
N ALA A 143 9.89 1.69 9.41
CA ALA A 143 10.02 0.57 10.32
C ALA A 143 11.41 0.37 10.91
N GLY A 144 11.48 -0.10 12.16
CA GLY A 144 12.75 -0.36 12.84
C GLY A 144 13.62 -1.37 12.09
N VAL A 145 13.04 -2.54 11.79
CA VAL A 145 13.63 -3.60 10.97
C VAL A 145 12.74 -3.84 9.75
N TYR A 146 13.31 -3.86 8.55
CA TYR A 146 12.48 -4.00 7.35
C TYR A 146 13.10 -4.71 6.16
N ARG A 147 12.22 -5.21 5.30
CA ARG A 147 12.50 -5.50 3.89
C ARG A 147 11.43 -4.83 3.04
N LEU A 148 11.86 -4.02 2.07
CA LEU A 148 10.98 -3.35 1.13
C LEU A 148 11.35 -3.76 -0.29
N SER A 149 10.37 -4.22 -1.06
CA SER A 149 10.46 -4.37 -2.50
C SER A 149 9.31 -3.61 -3.15
N VAL A 150 9.62 -2.77 -4.14
CA VAL A 150 8.59 -2.11 -4.96
C VAL A 150 8.94 -2.28 -6.41
N ARG A 151 7.95 -2.68 -7.21
CA ARG A 151 8.10 -2.93 -8.64
C ARG A 151 7.01 -2.23 -9.43
N ILE A 152 7.36 -1.85 -10.65
CA ILE A 152 6.40 -1.42 -11.66
C ILE A 152 6.13 -2.65 -12.53
N GLY A 153 4.89 -3.14 -12.51
CA GLY A 153 4.41 -4.23 -13.36
C GLY A 153 4.32 -3.78 -14.80
N ARG A 154 4.58 -4.70 -15.73
CA ARG A 154 4.29 -4.54 -17.17
C ARG A 154 2.90 -5.08 -17.49
#